data_AF-A0A2T5YCR2-F1
#
_entry.id   AF-A0A2T5YCR2-F1
#
_cell.length_a   1.000
_cell.length_b   1.000
_cell.length_c   1.000
_cell.angle_alpha   90.00
_cell.angle_beta   90.00
_cell.angle_gamma   90.00
#
_symmetry.space_group_name_H-M   'P 1'
#
loop_
_entity.id
_entity.type
_entity.pdbx_description
1 polymer ?
#
loop_
_entity_poly.entity_id
_entity_poly.type
_entity_poly.pdbx_seq_one_letter_code
_entity_poly.pdbx_strand_id
1 'polypeptide(L)'
;MKELQRLIRIIDENTPATSPLINIQEDSTLESKLFHLLKNNNTYSDEAVAKEIYGSEKLTGTYRTLKYRFRKKLYNHLYFLYQSVDNLKSANESTYACLSLLTQAQALMLHSELKLATKLLEQVAQIAAEHDNTEMHIRALEGIKAIYQDLAKRKDLAKYNEDLMGLYSVQAQERDAQFLYDEMMAILKGYTAEKSKMLELFPGALARLWELWEKSGSSRVFSRWHVLNTAYLEQLGEYSKIVESIAQAEALVEAKKVSTSWYNRKFNSYIVIYALLQSRQYEKGLRLAAENIKLFGKYSANWFAFMENYVLLAMHSKQYKLAENLLKEVIEGEHLRKLGDSSIERWELYRRYFAFVVEQVREEQLQALSTGITTRLLILPNDKVGFNLALLVLDVLEKLAAPHVEDLALHAERVRKYTSKHLKGEKAERPRLFLRLLLLVLTKSSIDARVQGKELLEKLKATPLPGDAFTEVEIVPYEHLWELAVQLLKRREQLL
;
A
#
# COMPACT_ATOMS: atom_id res chain seq x y z
N MET A 1 2.03 -15.43 21.59
CA MET A 1 3.24 -15.66 20.77
C MET A 1 3.36 -14.72 19.59
N LYS A 2 2.30 -14.53 18.78
CA LYS A 2 2.29 -13.60 17.63
C LYS A 2 2.81 -12.17 17.93
N GLU A 3 2.47 -11.61 19.09
CA GLU A 3 2.98 -10.29 19.53
C GLU A 3 4.51 -10.28 19.63
N LEU A 4 5.11 -11.26 20.30
CA LEU A 4 6.57 -11.34 20.49
C LEU A 4 7.29 -11.53 19.17
N GLN A 5 6.76 -12.36 18.27
CA GLN A 5 7.30 -12.54 16.92
C GLN A 5 7.30 -11.24 16.12
N ARG A 6 6.23 -10.43 16.23
CA ARG A 6 6.17 -9.10 15.60
C ARG A 6 7.22 -8.15 16.16
N LEU A 7 7.39 -8.10 17.48
CA LEU A 7 8.41 -7.27 18.13
C LEU A 7 9.83 -7.70 17.72
N ILE A 8 10.11 -9.01 17.73
CA ILE A 8 11.39 -9.57 17.28
C ILE A 8 11.70 -9.13 15.86
N ARG A 9 10.74 -9.23 14.94
CA ARG A 9 10.91 -8.80 13.56
C ARG A 9 11.27 -7.32 13.45
N ILE A 10 10.59 -6.44 14.19
CA ILE A 10 10.90 -5.01 14.20
C ILE A 10 12.32 -4.77 14.70
N ILE A 11 12.72 -5.43 15.78
CA ILE A 11 14.06 -5.26 16.37
C ILE A 11 15.13 -5.80 15.42
N ASP A 12 14.94 -6.98 14.85
CA ASP A 12 15.90 -7.64 13.94
C ASP A 12 16.12 -6.82 12.66
N GLU A 13 15.06 -6.21 12.11
CA GLU A 13 15.15 -5.38 10.91
C GLU A 13 15.80 -4.01 11.17
N ASN A 14 15.82 -3.52 12.41
CA ASN A 14 16.14 -2.12 12.73
C ASN A 14 17.21 -1.91 13.83
N THR A 15 17.86 -2.96 14.32
CA THR A 15 18.90 -2.87 15.36
C THR A 15 20.24 -3.34 14.79
N PRO A 16 21.38 -2.69 15.13
CA PRO A 16 22.69 -3.16 14.72
C PRO A 16 22.96 -4.58 15.25
N ALA A 17 23.89 -5.29 14.60
CA ALA A 17 24.21 -6.69 14.91
C ALA A 17 24.60 -6.96 16.38
N THR A 18 24.97 -5.93 17.12
CA THR A 18 25.24 -5.95 18.57
C THR A 18 24.15 -5.16 19.29
N SER A 19 23.18 -5.85 19.88
CA SER A 19 22.15 -5.20 20.70
C SER A 19 22.63 -5.00 22.15
N PRO A 20 22.36 -3.83 22.77
CA PRO A 20 22.81 -3.52 24.13
C PRO A 20 22.06 -4.26 25.25
N LEU A 21 20.89 -4.87 24.96
CA LEU A 21 20.01 -5.43 26.00
C LEU A 21 19.75 -6.94 25.87
N ILE A 22 19.85 -7.50 24.66
CA ILE A 22 19.87 -8.94 24.40
C ILE A 22 21.11 -9.17 23.54
N ASN A 23 22.05 -10.00 23.99
CA ASN A 23 23.18 -10.38 23.17
C ASN A 23 22.67 -11.37 22.10
N ILE A 24 22.26 -10.86 20.93
CA ILE A 24 21.69 -11.64 19.81
C ILE A 24 22.70 -12.66 19.26
N GLN A 25 23.98 -12.58 19.66
CA GLN A 25 25.05 -13.47 19.20
C GLN A 25 25.31 -14.64 20.15
N GLU A 26 24.78 -14.64 21.38
CA GLU A 26 25.02 -15.69 22.37
C GLU A 26 23.78 -16.54 22.66
N ASP A 27 23.83 -17.83 22.30
CA ASP A 27 22.81 -18.84 22.65
C ASP A 27 22.84 -19.30 24.13
N SER A 28 23.65 -18.66 24.97
CA SER A 28 23.90 -19.08 26.35
C SER A 28 22.69 -18.84 27.27
N THR A 29 21.84 -17.85 26.96
CA THR A 29 20.72 -17.43 27.81
C THR A 29 19.37 -17.93 27.30
N LEU A 30 18.44 -18.23 28.22
CA LEU A 30 17.07 -18.67 27.88
C LEU A 30 16.32 -17.63 27.02
N GLU A 31 16.62 -16.35 27.21
CA GLU A 31 16.02 -15.25 26.45
C GLU A 31 16.53 -15.21 24.99
N SER A 32 17.81 -15.49 24.76
CA SER A 32 18.39 -15.54 23.41
C SER A 32 17.91 -16.78 22.66
N LYS A 33 17.83 -17.93 23.34
CA LYS A 33 17.16 -19.12 22.80
C LYS A 33 15.71 -18.83 22.39
N LEU A 34 14.96 -18.16 23.26
CA LEU A 34 13.58 -17.74 22.95
C LEU A 34 13.52 -16.79 21.74
N PHE A 35 14.46 -15.86 21.62
CA PHE A 35 14.58 -14.95 20.48
C PHE A 35 14.78 -15.73 19.17
N HIS A 36 15.78 -16.61 19.10
CA HIS A 36 16.09 -17.39 17.90
C HIS A 36 14.96 -18.37 17.53
N LEU A 37 14.34 -19.02 18.51
CA LEU A 37 13.20 -19.92 18.29
C LEU A 37 12.02 -19.18 17.61
N LEU A 38 11.71 -17.98 18.09
CA LEU A 38 10.60 -17.19 17.57
C LEU A 38 10.93 -16.43 16.29
N LYS A 39 12.21 -16.11 16.06
CA LYS A 39 12.69 -15.54 14.79
C LYS A 39 12.54 -16.54 13.65
N ASN A 40 12.91 -17.80 13.89
CA ASN A 40 12.96 -18.81 12.85
C ASN A 40 11.61 -19.50 12.61
N ASN A 41 10.66 -19.43 13.55
CA ASN A 41 9.39 -20.13 13.43
C ASN A 41 8.17 -19.27 13.83
N ASN A 42 7.30 -19.01 12.85
CA ASN A 42 6.09 -18.19 13.04
C ASN A 42 4.90 -18.95 13.66
N THR A 43 4.97 -20.26 13.84
CA THR A 43 3.82 -21.11 14.23
C THR A 43 3.87 -21.60 15.68
N TYR A 44 4.90 -21.24 16.46
CA TYR A 44 5.07 -21.76 17.81
C TYR A 44 3.94 -21.33 18.75
N SER A 45 3.31 -22.32 19.39
CA SER A 45 2.43 -22.11 20.54
C SER A 45 3.25 -21.90 21.82
N ASP A 46 2.59 -21.43 22.88
CA ASP A 46 3.23 -21.27 24.19
C ASP A 46 3.74 -22.63 24.73
N GLU A 47 2.98 -23.70 24.51
CA GLU A 47 3.30 -25.07 24.92
C GLU A 47 4.50 -25.64 24.14
N ALA A 48 4.57 -25.37 22.83
CA ALA A 48 5.69 -25.78 21.98
C ALA A 48 7.00 -25.11 22.42
N VAL A 49 6.97 -23.82 22.75
CA VAL A 49 8.15 -23.12 23.28
C VAL A 49 8.53 -23.64 24.66
N ALA A 50 7.56 -23.87 25.56
CA ALA A 50 7.83 -24.39 26.89
C ALA A 50 8.51 -25.77 26.81
N LYS A 51 8.04 -26.63 25.90
CA LYS A 51 8.66 -27.93 25.62
C LYS A 51 10.10 -27.80 25.13
N GLU A 52 10.36 -26.90 24.20
CA GLU A 52 11.70 -26.70 23.63
C GLU A 52 12.70 -26.13 24.64
N ILE A 53 12.26 -25.16 25.45
CA ILE A 53 13.14 -24.45 26.39
C ILE A 53 13.32 -25.21 27.71
N TYR A 54 12.26 -25.85 28.22
CA TYR A 54 12.24 -26.45 29.56
C TYR A 54 11.98 -27.97 29.55
N GLY A 55 11.80 -28.59 28.38
CA GLY A 55 11.51 -30.03 28.27
C GLY A 55 10.09 -30.42 28.67
N SER A 56 9.19 -29.47 28.92
CA SER A 56 7.82 -29.73 29.35
C SER A 56 6.82 -28.79 28.70
N GLU A 57 5.70 -29.33 28.22
CA GLU A 57 4.57 -28.54 27.70
C GLU A 57 3.80 -27.80 28.80
N LYS A 58 4.10 -28.06 30.08
CA LYS A 58 3.47 -27.36 31.21
C LYS A 58 3.93 -25.91 31.27
N LEU A 59 2.98 -24.98 31.21
CA LEU A 59 3.21 -23.54 31.34
C LEU A 59 3.44 -23.12 32.81
N THR A 60 4.58 -23.52 33.36
CA THR A 60 5.00 -23.26 34.75
C THR A 60 5.17 -21.76 35.04
N GLY A 61 5.25 -21.40 36.33
CA GLY A 61 5.56 -20.03 36.75
C GLY A 61 6.91 -19.53 36.23
N THR A 62 7.89 -20.42 36.04
CA THR A 62 9.20 -20.11 35.45
C THR A 62 9.07 -19.70 33.99
N TYR A 63 8.29 -20.42 33.17
CA TYR A 63 8.01 -20.05 31.78
C TYR A 63 7.32 -18.68 31.69
N ARG A 64 6.27 -18.45 32.51
CA ARG A 64 5.56 -17.16 32.54
C ARG A 64 6.49 -16.00 32.89
N THR A 65 7.41 -16.21 33.82
CA THR A 65 8.41 -15.21 34.23
C THR A 65 9.41 -14.92 33.11
N LEU A 66 9.92 -15.96 32.43
CA LEU A 66 10.79 -15.80 31.26
C LEU A 66 10.10 -14.96 30.18
N LYS A 67 8.87 -15.35 29.80
CA LYS A 67 8.08 -14.64 28.78
C LYS A 67 7.82 -13.18 29.17
N TYR A 68 7.50 -12.91 30.43
CA TYR A 68 7.29 -11.55 30.92
C TYR A 68 8.57 -10.71 30.83
N ARG A 69 9.70 -11.21 31.33
CA ARG A 69 11.01 -10.51 31.29
C ARG A 69 11.47 -10.27 29.86
N PHE A 70 11.37 -11.29 29.01
CA PHE A 70 11.70 -11.21 27.61
C PHE A 70 10.86 -10.14 26.89
N ARG A 71 9.54 -10.14 27.09
CA ARG A 71 8.66 -9.10 26.54
C ARG A 71 9.08 -7.70 27.00
N LYS A 72 9.35 -7.51 28.29
CA LYS A 72 9.82 -6.21 28.83
C LYS A 72 11.12 -5.77 28.16
N LYS A 73 12.07 -6.69 27.97
CA LYS A 73 13.33 -6.42 27.24
C LYS A 73 13.07 -6.03 25.78
N LEU A 74 12.20 -6.74 25.06
CA LEU A 74 11.85 -6.38 23.68
C LEU A 74 11.26 -4.97 23.59
N TYR A 75 10.33 -4.60 24.49
CA TYR A 75 9.83 -3.21 24.53
C TYR A 75 10.94 -2.20 24.81
N ASN A 76 11.90 -2.52 25.70
CA ASN A 76 13.04 -1.65 25.95
C ASN A 76 13.97 -1.52 24.73
N HIS A 77 14.08 -2.55 23.86
CA HIS A 77 14.85 -2.43 22.62
C HIS A 77 14.28 -1.39 21.67
N LEU A 78 12.98 -1.07 21.78
CA LEU A 78 12.36 -0.04 20.95
C LEU A 78 12.93 1.35 21.21
N TYR A 79 13.76 1.57 22.25
CA TYR A 79 14.50 2.83 22.45
C TYR A 79 15.87 2.86 21.74
N PHE A 80 16.34 1.71 21.25
CA PHE A 80 17.66 1.51 20.64
C PHE A 80 17.59 1.16 19.16
N LEU A 81 16.43 1.36 18.52
CA LEU A 81 16.31 1.15 17.07
C LEU A 81 17.23 2.15 16.38
N TYR A 82 18.07 1.64 15.48
CA TYR A 82 19.01 2.46 14.75
C TYR A 82 18.27 3.27 13.70
N GLN A 83 18.29 4.58 13.89
CA GLN A 83 17.94 5.55 12.87
C GLN A 83 19.15 6.47 12.72
N SER A 84 19.83 6.37 11.57
CA SER A 84 20.90 7.30 11.24
C SER A 84 20.28 8.70 11.15
N VAL A 85 20.71 9.60 12.04
CA VAL A 85 20.26 11.00 12.06
C VAL A 85 20.58 11.68 10.73
N ASP A 86 21.67 11.27 10.07
CA ASP A 86 22.09 11.77 8.75
C ASP A 86 21.24 11.21 7.58
N ASN A 87 20.33 10.27 7.83
CA ASN A 87 19.55 9.58 6.80
C ASN A 87 18.09 9.38 7.21
N LEU A 88 17.51 10.38 7.86
CA LEU A 88 16.08 10.42 8.18
C LEU A 88 15.28 10.70 6.89
N LYS A 89 14.38 9.79 6.54
CA LYS A 89 13.66 9.79 5.26
C LYS A 89 12.22 10.27 5.37
N SER A 90 11.70 10.41 6.58
CA SER A 90 10.30 10.81 6.80
C SER A 90 10.11 11.59 8.10
N ALA A 91 8.99 12.32 8.16
CA ALA A 91 8.56 13.04 9.37
C ALA A 91 8.36 12.11 10.58
N ASN A 92 7.98 10.85 10.37
CA ASN A 92 7.83 9.88 11.46
C ASN A 92 9.18 9.45 12.02
N GLU A 93 10.18 9.23 11.16
CA GLU A 93 11.55 8.92 11.58
C GLU A 93 12.15 10.12 12.33
N SER A 94 11.99 11.34 11.81
CA SER A 94 12.46 12.54 12.53
C SER A 94 11.75 12.72 13.88
N THR A 95 10.45 12.46 13.95
CA THR A 95 9.70 12.50 15.22
C THR A 95 10.24 11.48 16.21
N TYR A 96 10.47 10.24 15.79
CA TYR A 96 11.02 9.21 16.68
C TYR A 96 12.42 9.57 17.17
N ALA A 97 13.31 10.03 16.29
CA ALA A 97 14.66 10.47 16.65
C ALA A 97 14.62 11.60 17.68
N CYS A 98 13.77 12.62 17.45
CA CYS A 98 13.53 13.71 18.38
C CYS A 98 12.98 13.23 19.73
N LEU A 99 11.99 12.33 19.75
CA LEU A 99 11.44 11.78 20.99
C LEU A 99 12.47 10.99 21.80
N SER A 100 13.35 10.24 21.14
CA SER A 100 14.44 9.52 21.80
C SER A 100 15.42 10.49 22.49
N LEU A 101 15.85 11.53 21.78
CA LEU A 101 16.72 12.57 22.33
C LEU A 101 16.04 13.39 23.44
N LEU A 102 14.75 13.74 23.28
CA LEU A 102 13.97 14.41 24.32
C LEU A 102 13.88 13.59 25.60
N THR A 103 13.69 12.27 25.47
CA THR A 103 13.67 11.36 26.64
C THR A 103 15.02 11.38 27.37
N GLN A 104 16.14 11.36 26.63
CA GLN A 104 17.48 11.46 27.20
C GLN A 104 17.72 12.82 27.87
N ALA A 105 17.29 13.91 27.23
CA ALA A 105 17.38 15.26 27.79
C ALA A 105 16.60 15.38 29.10
N GLN A 106 15.37 14.85 29.16
CA GLN A 106 14.56 14.82 30.37
C GLN A 106 15.24 14.04 31.50
N ALA A 107 15.83 12.89 31.19
CA ALA A 107 16.59 12.12 32.19
C ALA A 107 17.76 12.94 32.77
N LEU A 108 18.51 13.65 31.93
CA LEU A 108 19.60 14.53 32.37
C LEU A 108 19.07 15.71 33.22
N MET A 109 17.95 16.32 32.83
CA MET A 109 17.32 17.40 33.60
C MET A 109 16.90 16.93 35.00
N LEU A 110 16.31 15.72 35.11
CA LEU A 110 15.93 15.13 36.40
C LEU A 110 17.14 14.92 37.33
N HIS A 111 18.33 14.70 36.76
CA HIS A 111 19.59 14.57 37.48
C HIS A 111 20.38 15.87 37.57
N SER A 112 19.78 17.02 37.23
CA SER A 112 20.40 18.35 37.25
C SER A 112 21.62 18.51 36.32
N GLU A 113 21.79 17.62 35.33
CA GLU A 113 22.81 17.71 34.29
C GLU A 113 22.37 18.64 33.14
N LEU A 114 22.17 19.92 33.49
CA LEU A 114 21.52 20.89 32.60
C LEU A 114 22.32 21.18 31.32
N LYS A 115 23.66 21.22 31.41
CA LYS A 115 24.52 21.50 30.25
C LYS A 115 24.40 20.44 29.17
N LEU A 116 24.39 19.16 29.57
CA LEU A 116 24.22 18.03 28.64
C LEU A 116 22.78 17.99 28.11
N ALA A 117 21.79 18.25 28.97
CA ALA A 117 20.40 18.36 28.54
C ALA A 117 20.19 19.43 27.47
N THR A 118 20.75 20.63 27.66
CA THR A 118 20.67 21.72 26.66
C THR A 118 21.26 21.29 25.32
N LYS A 119 22.42 20.62 25.31
CA LYS A 119 23.03 20.13 24.06
C LYS A 119 22.12 19.16 23.30
N LEU A 120 21.46 18.24 24.01
CA LEU A 120 20.51 17.32 23.39
C LEU A 120 19.26 18.06 22.87
N LEU A 121 18.74 19.03 23.61
CA LEU A 121 17.60 19.82 23.19
C LEU A 121 17.91 20.68 21.95
N GLU A 122 19.10 21.27 21.87
CA GLU A 122 19.57 21.98 20.68
C GLU A 122 19.64 21.06 19.46
N GLN A 123 20.09 19.81 19.65
CA GLN A 123 20.08 18.80 18.60
C GLN A 123 18.65 18.45 18.16
N VAL A 124 17.70 18.33 19.09
CA VAL A 124 16.28 18.12 18.76
C VAL A 124 15.73 19.31 17.96
N ALA A 125 16.02 20.54 18.38
CA ALA A 125 15.58 21.74 17.67
C ALA A 125 16.13 21.79 16.24
N GLN A 126 17.41 21.42 16.05
CA GLN A 126 18.03 21.34 14.73
C GLN A 126 17.34 20.32 13.83
N ILE A 127 17.20 19.06 14.29
CA ILE A 127 16.53 18.00 13.51
C ILE A 127 15.08 18.41 13.20
N ALA A 128 14.38 18.97 14.18
CA ALA A 128 13.00 19.38 14.00
C ALA A 128 12.86 20.51 12.97
N ALA A 129 13.76 21.50 12.96
CA ALA A 129 13.77 22.56 11.96
C ALA A 129 14.10 22.03 10.55
N GLU A 130 15.11 21.17 10.41
CA GLU A 130 15.51 20.56 9.14
C GLU A 130 14.39 19.73 8.51
N HIS A 131 13.59 19.05 9.33
CA HIS A 131 12.49 18.18 8.90
C HIS A 131 11.10 18.85 8.93
N ASP A 132 11.03 20.16 9.17
CA ASP A 132 9.77 20.90 9.30
C ASP A 132 8.79 20.25 10.30
N ASN A 133 9.29 19.90 11.47
CA ASN A 133 8.55 19.24 12.54
C ASN A 133 8.26 20.22 13.68
N THR A 134 7.23 21.05 13.49
CA THR A 134 6.80 22.11 14.41
C THR A 134 6.63 21.62 15.85
N GLU A 135 6.03 20.44 16.06
CA GLU A 135 5.76 19.91 17.40
C GLU A 135 7.05 19.58 18.16
N MET A 136 7.99 18.90 17.52
CA MET A 136 9.26 18.57 18.15
C MET A 136 10.12 19.81 18.38
N HIS A 137 10.03 20.79 17.48
CA HIS A 137 10.74 22.06 17.63
C HIS A 137 10.23 22.82 18.87
N ILE A 138 8.92 22.93 19.04
CA ILE A 138 8.30 23.53 20.23
C ILE A 138 8.79 22.84 21.51
N ARG A 139 8.72 21.50 21.57
CA ARG A 139 9.15 20.74 22.77
C ARG A 139 10.61 20.99 23.12
N ALA A 140 11.49 21.10 22.11
CA ALA A 140 12.90 21.40 22.33
C ALA A 140 13.09 22.81 22.91
N LEU A 141 12.47 23.83 22.30
CA LEU A 141 12.62 25.21 22.74
C LEU A 141 11.97 25.44 24.11
N GLU A 142 10.84 24.80 24.41
CA GLU A 142 10.23 24.82 25.75
C GLU A 142 11.16 24.22 26.81
N GLY A 143 11.83 23.11 26.49
CA GLY A 143 12.84 22.52 27.38
C GLY A 143 14.04 23.44 27.61
N ILE A 144 14.57 24.06 26.56
CA ILE A 144 15.71 25.00 26.67
C ILE A 144 15.29 26.22 27.50
N LYS A 145 14.10 26.76 27.22
CA LYS A 145 13.51 27.87 27.97
C LYS A 145 13.38 27.54 29.44
N ALA A 146 12.87 26.36 29.81
CA ALA A 146 12.77 25.93 31.20
C ALA A 146 14.14 25.93 31.91
N ILE A 147 15.17 25.37 31.28
CA ILE A 147 16.55 25.39 31.81
C ILE A 147 17.03 26.84 32.00
N TYR A 148 16.77 27.72 31.05
CA TYR A 148 17.22 29.11 31.11
C TYR A 148 16.43 29.97 32.11
N GLN A 149 15.19 29.59 32.42
CA GLN A 149 14.41 30.16 33.52
C GLN A 149 15.07 29.83 34.85
N ASP A 150 15.43 28.57 35.07
CA ASP A 150 16.13 28.11 36.28
C ASP A 150 17.50 28.77 36.44
N LEU A 151 18.20 29.03 35.33
CA LEU A 151 19.48 29.74 35.31
C LEU A 151 19.38 31.28 35.29
N ALA A 152 18.16 31.84 35.35
CA ALA A 152 17.89 33.29 35.31
C ALA A 152 18.49 34.06 34.10
N LYS A 153 18.63 33.39 32.94
CA LYS A 153 19.21 33.98 31.72
C LYS A 153 18.20 34.82 30.92
N ARG A 154 17.87 36.01 31.42
CA ARG A 154 16.77 36.86 30.89
C ARG A 154 16.85 37.20 29.39
N LYS A 155 18.04 37.45 28.84
CA LYS A 155 18.18 37.81 27.41
C LYS A 155 17.83 36.64 26.50
N ASP A 156 18.33 35.45 26.84
CA ASP A 156 18.07 34.25 26.05
C ASP A 156 16.59 33.82 26.13
N LEU A 157 15.93 34.05 27.28
CA LEU A 157 14.50 33.80 27.43
C LEU A 157 13.62 34.63 26.50
N ALA A 158 13.97 35.90 26.29
CA ALA A 158 13.21 36.77 25.38
C ALA A 158 13.23 36.23 23.94
N LYS A 159 14.42 35.80 23.48
CA LYS A 159 14.60 35.20 22.15
C LYS A 159 13.74 33.94 21.99
N TYR A 160 13.85 32.97 22.90
CA TYR A 160 13.09 31.72 22.78
C TYR A 160 11.57 31.92 22.92
N ASN A 161 11.11 32.95 23.64
CA ASN A 161 9.70 33.30 23.68
C ASN A 161 9.19 33.78 22.31
N GLU A 162 9.96 34.62 21.62
CA GLU A 162 9.61 35.10 20.29
C GLU A 162 9.55 33.95 19.28
N ASP A 163 10.58 33.09 19.26
CA ASP A 163 10.64 31.90 18.41
C ASP A 163 9.44 30.96 18.67
N LEU A 164 9.12 30.71 19.94
CA LEU A 164 7.97 29.88 20.35
C LEU A 164 6.63 30.47 19.91
N MET A 165 6.44 31.79 20.01
CA MET A 165 5.18 32.43 19.58
C MET A 165 4.90 32.22 18.09
N GLY A 166 5.93 32.30 17.24
CA GLY A 166 5.81 31.95 15.83
C GLY A 166 5.41 30.49 15.62
N LEU A 167 6.09 29.56 16.29
CA LEU A 167 5.80 28.13 16.18
C LEU A 167 4.41 27.76 16.71
N TYR A 168 3.93 28.37 17.79
CA TYR A 168 2.57 28.15 18.30
C TYR A 168 1.50 28.59 17.29
N SER A 169 1.74 29.70 16.58
CA SER A 169 0.84 30.14 15.51
C SER A 169 0.75 29.10 14.38
N VAL A 170 1.90 28.57 13.94
CA VAL A 170 1.96 27.49 12.94
C VAL A 170 1.26 26.23 13.45
N GLN A 171 1.54 25.82 14.69
CA GLN A 171 0.92 24.64 15.30
C GLN A 171 -0.60 24.76 15.41
N ALA A 172 -1.13 25.96 15.65
CA ALA A 172 -2.57 26.19 15.64
C ALA A 172 -3.17 25.90 14.26
N GLN A 173 -2.54 26.38 13.18
CA GLN A 173 -2.98 26.08 11.81
C GLN A 173 -2.84 24.57 11.49
N GLU A 174 -1.77 23.92 11.96
CA GLU A 174 -1.59 22.46 11.81
C GLU A 174 -2.70 21.66 12.50
N ARG A 175 -3.15 22.08 13.68
CA ARG A 175 -4.26 21.44 14.40
C ARG A 175 -5.59 21.63 13.67
N ASP A 176 -5.88 22.84 13.21
CA ASP A 176 -7.08 23.12 12.42
C ASP A 176 -7.11 22.26 11.15
N ALA A 177 -5.97 22.16 10.45
CA ALA A 177 -5.83 21.31 9.27
C ALA A 177 -6.01 19.83 9.60
N GLN A 178 -5.48 19.36 10.73
CA GLN A 178 -5.62 17.98 11.17
C GLN A 178 -7.09 17.63 11.46
N PHE A 179 -7.83 18.49 12.16
CA PHE A 179 -9.24 18.24 12.45
C PHE A 179 -10.07 18.14 11.17
N LEU A 180 -9.88 19.07 10.24
CA LEU A 180 -10.57 19.07 8.96
C LEU A 180 -10.23 17.83 8.12
N TYR A 181 -8.95 17.46 8.07
CA TYR A 181 -8.50 16.24 7.41
C TYR A 181 -9.13 14.98 8.02
N ASP A 182 -9.15 14.86 9.34
CA ASP A 182 -9.71 13.69 10.02
C ASP A 182 -11.21 13.55 9.80
N GLU A 183 -11.95 14.66 9.82
CA GLU A 183 -13.37 14.71 9.50
C GLU A 183 -13.66 14.19 8.08
N MET A 184 -12.94 14.73 7.09
CA MET A 184 -13.13 14.33 5.69
C MET A 184 -12.69 12.88 5.43
N MET A 185 -11.59 12.44 6.04
CA MET A 185 -11.14 11.05 5.92
C MET A 185 -12.10 10.06 6.60
N ALA A 186 -12.79 10.46 7.68
CA ALA A 186 -13.83 9.65 8.30
C ALA A 186 -15.01 9.46 7.34
N ILE A 187 -15.43 10.50 6.62
CA ILE A 187 -16.46 10.42 5.58
C ILE A 187 -16.04 9.42 4.48
N LEU A 188 -14.80 9.47 4.02
CA LEU A 188 -14.32 8.55 2.97
C LEU A 188 -14.36 7.08 3.40
N LYS A 189 -14.17 6.79 4.70
CA LYS A 189 -14.22 5.44 5.28
C LYS A 189 -15.63 4.97 5.62
N GLY A 190 -16.63 5.87 5.65
CA GLY A 190 -18.03 5.57 5.97
C GLY A 190 -18.80 4.85 4.85
N TYR A 191 -20.01 4.39 5.16
CA TYR A 191 -20.87 3.63 4.24
C TYR A 191 -21.45 4.46 3.09
N THR A 192 -21.75 3.80 1.96
CA THR A 192 -21.87 4.37 0.61
C THR A 192 -23.08 5.27 0.33
N ALA A 193 -24.19 5.16 1.06
CA ALA A 193 -25.43 5.87 0.72
C ALA A 193 -25.38 7.38 1.07
N GLU A 194 -24.65 7.75 2.13
CA GLU A 194 -24.46 9.15 2.53
C GLU A 194 -23.19 9.75 1.93
N LYS A 195 -22.22 8.90 1.57
CA LYS A 195 -20.92 9.29 1.03
C LYS A 195 -21.04 10.21 -0.19
N SER A 196 -21.96 9.95 -1.13
CA SER A 196 -22.10 10.78 -2.34
C SER A 196 -22.55 12.21 -2.04
N LYS A 197 -23.44 12.42 -1.07
CA LYS A 197 -23.88 13.75 -0.64
C LYS A 197 -22.78 14.47 0.13
N MET A 198 -22.05 13.74 0.97
CA MET A 198 -20.99 14.31 1.78
C MET A 198 -19.73 14.67 0.96
N LEU A 199 -19.56 14.13 -0.25
CA LEU A 199 -18.49 14.53 -1.17
C LEU A 199 -18.60 16.00 -1.62
N GLU A 200 -19.78 16.63 -1.53
CA GLU A 200 -19.97 18.05 -1.83
C GLU A 200 -19.23 18.98 -0.85
N LEU A 201 -18.86 18.48 0.33
CA LEU A 201 -18.14 19.25 1.35
C LEU A 201 -16.63 19.37 1.06
N PHE A 202 -16.08 18.47 0.23
CA PHE A 202 -14.65 18.34 0.02
C PHE A 202 -14.00 19.55 -0.65
N PRO A 203 -14.59 20.18 -1.70
CA PRO A 203 -14.00 21.37 -2.30
C PRO A 203 -13.78 22.50 -1.30
N GLY A 204 -14.74 22.74 -0.40
CA GLY A 204 -14.62 23.74 0.67
C GLY A 204 -13.52 23.39 1.67
N ALA A 205 -13.44 22.11 2.07
CA ALA A 205 -12.38 21.63 2.96
C ALA A 205 -10.99 21.76 2.33
N LEU A 206 -10.85 21.40 1.05
CA LEU A 206 -9.59 21.50 0.31
C LEU A 206 -9.14 22.96 0.14
N ALA A 207 -10.07 23.87 -0.17
CA ALA A 207 -9.78 25.29 -0.23
C ALA A 207 -9.29 25.84 1.12
N ARG A 208 -9.95 25.44 2.22
CA ARG A 208 -9.53 25.83 3.56
C ARG A 208 -8.15 25.28 3.94
N LEU A 209 -7.86 24.01 3.64
CA LEU A 209 -6.54 23.42 3.88
C LEU A 209 -5.44 24.14 3.08
N TRP A 210 -5.74 24.55 1.84
CA TRP A 210 -4.81 25.32 1.02
C TRP A 210 -4.52 26.69 1.63
N GLU A 211 -5.55 27.43 2.07
CA GLU A 211 -5.40 28.72 2.76
C GLU A 211 -4.56 28.58 4.04
N LEU A 212 -4.82 27.53 4.84
CA LEU A 212 -4.02 27.23 6.04
C LEU A 212 -2.55 26.97 5.69
N TRP A 213 -2.27 26.29 4.58
CA TRP A 213 -0.91 26.07 4.12
C TRP A 213 -0.25 27.37 3.65
N GLU A 214 -0.91 28.18 2.83
CA GLU A 214 -0.37 29.46 2.36
C GLU A 214 -0.03 30.40 3.51
N LYS A 215 -0.85 30.40 4.56
CA LYS A 215 -0.62 31.22 5.77
C LYS A 215 0.52 30.69 6.65
N SER A 216 0.64 29.36 6.78
CA SER A 216 1.58 28.74 7.73
C SER A 216 2.93 28.34 7.12
N GLY A 217 2.98 28.08 5.82
CA GLY A 217 4.11 27.44 5.16
C GLY A 217 4.37 25.99 5.60
N SER A 218 3.51 25.41 6.45
CA SER A 218 3.76 24.11 7.08
C SER A 218 3.63 22.95 6.08
N SER A 219 4.69 22.16 5.94
CA SER A 219 4.69 20.95 5.11
C SER A 219 3.73 19.90 5.63
N ARG A 220 3.42 19.91 6.94
CA ARG A 220 2.40 19.03 7.54
C ARG A 220 1.00 19.39 7.03
N VAL A 221 0.66 20.68 6.99
CA VAL A 221 -0.63 21.14 6.44
C VAL A 221 -0.73 20.78 4.97
N PHE A 222 0.32 21.05 4.18
CA PHE A 222 0.38 20.66 2.78
C PHE A 222 0.18 19.15 2.59
N SER A 223 0.84 18.32 3.40
CA SER A 223 0.70 16.86 3.33
C SER A 223 -0.75 16.41 3.55
N ARG A 224 -1.48 17.06 4.48
CA ARG A 224 -2.91 16.79 4.68
C ARG A 224 -3.75 17.17 3.49
N TRP A 225 -3.53 18.36 2.92
CA TRP A 225 -4.18 18.79 1.70
C TRP A 225 -3.92 17.80 0.54
N HIS A 226 -2.65 17.45 0.33
CA HIS A 226 -2.20 16.60 -0.78
C HIS A 226 -2.84 15.21 -0.76
N VAL A 227 -2.82 14.56 0.41
CA VAL A 227 -3.42 13.23 0.59
C VAL A 227 -4.94 13.31 0.43
N LEU A 228 -5.59 14.32 1.00
CA LEU A 228 -7.04 14.49 0.88
C LEU A 228 -7.49 14.78 -0.55
N ASN A 229 -6.76 15.65 -1.26
CA ASN A 229 -7.05 15.99 -2.66
C ASN A 229 -6.93 14.75 -3.55
N THR A 230 -5.87 13.97 -3.34
CA THR A 230 -5.66 12.70 -4.05
C THR A 230 -6.81 11.73 -3.83
N ALA A 231 -7.20 11.53 -2.57
CA ALA A 231 -8.30 10.63 -2.21
C ALA A 231 -9.66 11.12 -2.76
N TYR A 232 -9.89 12.43 -2.77
CA TYR A 232 -11.08 13.04 -3.33
C TYR A 232 -11.19 12.81 -4.86
N LEU A 233 -10.12 13.11 -5.59
CA LEU A 233 -10.07 12.90 -7.04
C LEU A 233 -10.23 11.42 -7.41
N GLU A 234 -9.69 10.51 -6.60
CA GLU A 234 -9.89 9.06 -6.76
C GLU A 234 -11.38 8.67 -6.61
N GLN A 235 -12.10 9.26 -5.65
CA GLN A 235 -13.55 9.02 -5.52
C GLN A 235 -14.35 9.53 -6.73
N LEU A 236 -13.89 10.61 -7.36
CA LEU A 236 -14.51 11.16 -8.57
C LEU A 236 -14.12 10.39 -9.85
N GLY A 237 -13.14 9.49 -9.78
CA GLY A 237 -12.58 8.83 -10.96
C GLY A 237 -11.76 9.77 -11.86
N GLU A 238 -11.31 10.90 -11.32
CA GLU A 238 -10.60 11.96 -12.03
C GLU A 238 -9.09 11.69 -12.06
N TYR A 239 -8.72 10.52 -12.57
CA TYR A 239 -7.35 10.00 -12.51
C TYR A 239 -6.31 10.86 -13.22
N SER A 240 -6.69 11.52 -14.33
CA SER A 240 -5.79 12.45 -15.01
C SER A 240 -5.40 13.64 -14.11
N LYS A 241 -6.38 14.17 -13.35
CA LYS A 241 -6.15 15.27 -12.39
C LYS A 241 -5.27 14.83 -11.21
N ILE A 242 -5.31 13.55 -10.82
CA ILE A 242 -4.39 13.01 -9.81
C ILE A 242 -2.94 13.12 -10.29
N VAL A 243 -2.66 12.72 -11.54
CA VAL A 243 -1.32 12.79 -12.12
C VAL A 243 -0.83 14.25 -12.19
N GLU A 244 -1.70 15.18 -12.58
CA GLU A 244 -1.39 16.61 -12.60
C GLU A 244 -1.12 17.17 -11.20
N SER A 245 -1.99 16.87 -10.22
CA SER A 245 -1.84 17.31 -8.84
C SER A 245 -0.56 16.80 -8.21
N ILE A 246 -0.16 15.54 -8.47
CA ILE A 246 1.09 14.99 -7.94
C ILE A 246 2.30 15.65 -8.60
N ALA A 247 2.25 15.95 -9.90
CA ALA A 247 3.32 16.69 -10.58
C ALA A 247 3.49 18.11 -10.03
N GLN A 248 2.38 18.81 -9.75
CA GLN A 248 2.42 20.12 -9.08
C GLN A 248 3.02 20.02 -7.68
N ALA A 249 2.66 18.97 -6.92
CA ALA A 249 3.21 18.74 -5.59
C ALA A 249 4.73 18.44 -5.63
N GLU A 250 5.22 17.69 -6.61
CA GLU A 250 6.66 17.47 -6.80
C GLU A 250 7.38 18.79 -7.11
N ALA A 251 6.80 19.66 -7.95
CA ALA A 251 7.38 20.97 -8.23
C ALA A 251 7.50 21.86 -6.98
N LEU A 252 6.54 21.78 -6.04
CA LEU A 252 6.63 22.47 -4.75
C LEU A 252 7.74 21.94 -3.86
N VAL A 253 7.98 20.62 -3.88
CA VAL A 253 9.08 19.97 -3.15
C VAL A 253 10.43 20.32 -3.76
N GLU A 254 10.55 20.30 -5.09
CA GLU A 254 11.76 20.72 -5.81
C GLU A 254 12.09 22.20 -5.55
N ALA A 255 11.07 23.05 -5.48
CA ALA A 255 11.19 24.46 -5.10
C ALA A 255 11.45 24.67 -3.59
N LYS A 256 11.60 23.60 -2.80
CA LYS A 256 11.82 23.63 -1.34
C LYS A 256 10.73 24.38 -0.55
N LYS A 257 9.52 24.49 -1.10
CA LYS A 257 8.34 25.03 -0.40
C LYS A 257 7.70 24.00 0.54
N VAL A 258 8.01 22.73 0.32
CA VAL A 258 7.54 21.61 1.13
C VAL A 258 8.75 20.72 1.44
N SER A 259 8.94 20.38 2.70
CA SER A 259 9.99 19.47 3.14
C SER A 259 9.76 18.07 2.56
N THR A 260 10.84 17.44 2.09
CA THR A 260 10.83 16.05 1.59
C THR A 260 10.35 15.06 2.64
N SER A 261 10.49 15.40 3.93
CA SER A 261 10.06 14.58 5.07
C SER A 261 8.55 14.35 5.13
N TRP A 262 7.79 15.30 4.59
CA TRP A 262 6.32 15.28 4.57
C TRP A 262 5.75 14.88 3.20
N TYR A 263 6.63 14.60 2.24
CA TYR A 263 6.27 14.20 0.88
C TYR A 263 6.65 12.74 0.60
N ASN A 264 5.65 11.86 0.69
CA ASN A 264 5.87 10.42 0.51
C ASN A 264 5.96 10.04 -0.98
N ARG A 265 7.17 10.09 -1.55
CA ARG A 265 7.45 9.70 -2.95
C ARG A 265 6.99 8.28 -3.29
N LYS A 266 7.04 7.32 -2.34
CA LYS A 266 6.60 5.94 -2.59
C LYS A 266 5.09 5.87 -2.78
N PHE A 267 4.35 6.54 -1.89
CA PHE A 267 2.88 6.66 -2.01
C PHE A 267 2.49 7.37 -3.31
N ASN A 268 3.11 8.51 -3.61
CA ASN A 268 2.81 9.27 -4.82
C ASN A 268 3.13 8.47 -6.09
N SER A 269 4.26 7.77 -6.13
CA SER A 269 4.58 6.88 -7.24
C SER A 269 3.52 5.79 -7.38
N TYR A 270 3.13 5.12 -6.30
CA TYR A 270 2.10 4.09 -6.35
C TYR A 270 0.79 4.64 -6.94
N ILE A 271 0.33 5.79 -6.44
CA ILE A 271 -0.92 6.42 -6.90
C ILE A 271 -0.83 6.91 -8.35
N VAL A 272 0.31 7.45 -8.80
CA VAL A 272 0.49 7.85 -10.21
C VAL A 272 0.38 6.65 -11.13
N ILE A 273 1.04 5.54 -10.81
CA ILE A 273 0.98 4.32 -11.63
C ILE A 273 -0.46 3.77 -11.64
N TYR A 274 -1.14 3.79 -10.50
CA TYR A 274 -2.55 3.42 -10.41
C TYR A 274 -3.43 4.33 -11.29
N ALA A 275 -3.31 5.65 -11.17
CA ALA A 275 -4.07 6.60 -11.96
C ALA A 275 -3.81 6.49 -13.48
N LEU A 276 -2.58 6.19 -13.89
CA LEU A 276 -2.24 5.96 -15.29
C LEU A 276 -2.83 4.66 -15.83
N LEU A 277 -2.91 3.60 -15.01
CA LEU A 277 -3.64 2.38 -15.35
C LEU A 277 -5.13 2.68 -15.56
N GLN A 278 -5.76 3.38 -14.61
CA GLN A 278 -7.19 3.68 -14.66
C GLN A 278 -7.58 4.68 -15.75
N SER A 279 -6.69 5.58 -16.13
CA SER A 279 -6.87 6.51 -17.27
C SER A 279 -6.39 5.94 -18.61
N ARG A 280 -6.03 4.65 -18.66
CA ARG A 280 -5.56 3.93 -19.86
C ARG A 280 -4.32 4.54 -20.53
N GLN A 281 -3.50 5.26 -19.78
CA GLN A 281 -2.23 5.84 -20.24
C GLN A 281 -1.07 4.83 -20.07
N TYR A 282 -1.21 3.66 -20.69
CA TYR A 282 -0.37 2.50 -20.39
C TYR A 282 1.12 2.71 -20.66
N GLU A 283 1.48 3.29 -21.82
CA GLU A 283 2.88 3.53 -22.18
C GLU A 283 3.59 4.48 -21.22
N LYS A 284 2.90 5.54 -20.79
CA LYS A 284 3.41 6.45 -19.77
C LYS A 284 3.54 5.74 -18.41
N GLY A 285 2.54 4.94 -18.06
CA GLY A 285 2.55 4.11 -16.84
C GLY A 285 3.73 3.15 -16.80
N LEU A 286 3.99 2.40 -17.87
CA LEU A 286 5.08 1.42 -17.94
C LEU A 286 6.45 2.06 -17.73
N ARG A 287 6.72 3.16 -18.43
CA ARG A 287 7.98 3.90 -18.30
C ARG A 287 8.20 4.39 -16.87
N LEU A 288 7.22 5.08 -16.30
CA LEU A 288 7.32 5.58 -14.92
C LEU A 288 7.41 4.44 -13.89
N ALA A 289 6.72 3.33 -14.14
CA ALA A 289 6.79 2.17 -13.24
C ALA A 289 8.19 1.55 -13.23
N ALA A 290 8.82 1.43 -14.40
CA ALA A 290 10.21 0.96 -14.54
C ALA A 290 11.20 1.88 -13.82
N GLU A 291 11.00 3.20 -13.87
CA GLU A 291 11.86 4.18 -13.21
C GLU A 291 11.70 4.16 -11.68
N ASN A 292 10.45 4.02 -11.20
CA ASN A 292 10.12 4.20 -9.79
C ASN A 292 10.17 2.93 -8.95
N ILE A 293 10.27 1.74 -9.56
CA ILE A 293 10.35 0.47 -8.82
C ILE A 293 11.48 0.46 -7.77
N LYS A 294 12.59 1.16 -8.05
CA LYS A 294 13.74 1.31 -7.15
C LYS A 294 13.43 2.04 -5.83
N LEU A 295 12.32 2.76 -5.75
CA LEU A 295 11.88 3.42 -4.52
C LEU A 295 11.36 2.42 -3.48
N PHE A 296 11.00 1.21 -3.92
CA PHE A 296 10.39 0.19 -3.07
C PHE A 296 11.43 -0.85 -2.65
N GLY A 297 11.48 -1.13 -1.35
CA GLY A 297 12.32 -2.22 -0.84
C GLY A 297 11.81 -3.55 -1.40
N LYS A 298 12.66 -4.27 -2.13
CA LYS A 298 12.27 -5.51 -2.82
C LYS A 298 11.60 -6.49 -1.83
N TYR A 299 10.49 -7.09 -2.24
CA TYR A 299 9.67 -8.00 -1.44
C TYR A 299 9.02 -7.41 -0.17
N SER A 300 9.02 -6.08 -0.01
CA SER A 300 8.16 -5.43 0.99
C SER A 300 6.69 -5.46 0.55
N ALA A 301 5.76 -5.31 1.50
CA ALA A 301 4.33 -5.23 1.18
C ALA A 301 4.02 -4.12 0.15
N ASN A 302 4.68 -2.96 0.27
CA ASN A 302 4.53 -1.85 -0.68
C ASN A 302 5.09 -2.19 -2.06
N TRP A 303 6.17 -2.96 -2.14
CA TRP A 303 6.72 -3.44 -3.42
C TRP A 303 5.73 -4.37 -4.12
N PHE A 304 5.13 -5.33 -3.39
CA PHE A 304 4.10 -6.20 -3.97
C PHE A 304 2.90 -5.39 -4.47
N ALA A 305 2.37 -4.46 -3.66
CA ALA A 305 1.25 -3.60 -4.10
C ALA A 305 1.60 -2.79 -5.36
N PHE A 306 2.83 -2.25 -5.45
CA PHE A 306 3.29 -1.53 -6.64
C PHE A 306 3.40 -2.45 -7.87
N MET A 307 3.93 -3.66 -7.70
CA MET A 307 4.07 -4.65 -8.76
C MET A 307 2.72 -5.09 -9.34
N GLU A 308 1.64 -5.08 -8.56
CA GLU A 308 0.30 -5.39 -9.07
C GLU A 308 -0.09 -4.43 -10.19
N ASN A 309 0.00 -3.12 -9.95
CA ASN A 309 -0.28 -2.11 -10.97
C ASN A 309 0.68 -2.21 -12.16
N TYR A 310 1.95 -2.55 -11.92
CA TYR A 310 2.94 -2.68 -12.99
C TYR A 310 2.66 -3.89 -13.90
N VAL A 311 2.32 -5.05 -13.33
CA VAL A 311 1.90 -6.23 -14.10
C VAL A 311 0.63 -5.94 -14.88
N LEU A 312 -0.35 -5.28 -14.26
CA LEU A 312 -1.59 -4.91 -14.94
C LEU A 312 -1.35 -3.94 -16.10
N LEU A 313 -0.47 -2.95 -15.95
CA LEU A 313 -0.05 -2.09 -17.06
C LEU A 313 0.55 -2.89 -18.23
N ALA A 314 1.41 -3.86 -17.95
CA ALA A 314 2.00 -4.73 -18.97
C ALA A 314 0.95 -5.63 -19.65
N MET A 315 0.01 -6.18 -18.88
CA MET A 315 -1.10 -6.97 -19.40
C MET A 315 -2.05 -6.14 -20.28
N HIS A 316 -2.40 -4.93 -19.83
CA HIS A 316 -3.31 -4.01 -20.52
C HIS A 316 -2.70 -3.44 -21.81
N SER A 317 -1.39 -3.24 -21.85
CA SER A 317 -0.65 -2.82 -23.06
C SER A 317 -0.25 -3.97 -23.98
N LYS A 318 -0.63 -5.22 -23.67
CA LYS A 318 -0.22 -6.44 -24.39
C LYS A 318 1.30 -6.67 -24.45
N GLN A 319 2.06 -6.07 -23.54
CA GLN A 319 3.50 -6.30 -23.37
C GLN A 319 3.73 -7.63 -22.62
N TYR A 320 3.30 -8.76 -23.21
CA TYR A 320 3.26 -10.06 -22.53
C TYR A 320 4.64 -10.55 -22.08
N LYS A 321 5.71 -10.21 -22.82
CA LYS A 321 7.06 -10.57 -22.39
C LYS A 321 7.46 -9.86 -21.09
N LEU A 322 7.10 -8.59 -20.96
CA LEU A 322 7.33 -7.83 -19.73
C LEU A 322 6.46 -8.38 -18.60
N ALA A 323 5.18 -8.64 -18.85
CA ALA A 323 4.28 -9.24 -17.87
C ALA A 323 4.81 -10.59 -17.36
N GLU A 324 5.35 -11.44 -18.24
CA GLU A 324 6.00 -12.70 -17.88
C GLU A 324 7.15 -12.48 -16.89
N ASN A 325 8.08 -11.57 -17.22
CA ASN A 325 9.25 -11.29 -16.39
C ASN A 325 8.85 -10.76 -15.01
N LEU A 326 7.89 -9.83 -14.97
CA LEU A 326 7.39 -9.26 -13.71
C LEU A 326 6.67 -10.32 -12.85
N LEU A 327 5.85 -11.17 -13.46
CA LEU A 327 5.17 -12.27 -12.75
C LEU A 327 6.17 -13.29 -12.20
N LYS A 328 7.21 -13.65 -12.96
CA LYS A 328 8.31 -14.51 -12.46
C LYS A 328 8.98 -13.89 -11.24
N GLU A 329 9.33 -12.61 -11.30
CA GLU A 329 9.97 -11.92 -10.18
C GLU A 329 9.14 -11.95 -8.90
N VAL A 330 7.82 -11.88 -9.03
CA VAL A 330 6.89 -11.95 -7.88
C VAL A 330 6.71 -13.39 -7.36
N ILE A 331 6.58 -14.37 -8.26
CA ILE A 331 6.11 -15.72 -7.93
C ILE A 331 7.25 -16.71 -7.64
N GLU A 332 8.44 -16.51 -8.19
CA GLU A 332 9.55 -17.47 -8.08
C GLU A 332 10.26 -17.45 -6.70
N GLY A 333 9.90 -16.53 -5.79
CA GLY A 333 10.47 -16.42 -4.45
C GLY A 333 9.61 -17.01 -3.32
N GLU A 334 10.25 -17.43 -2.21
CA GLU A 334 9.54 -17.82 -0.97
C GLU A 334 8.82 -16.64 -0.28
N HIS A 335 9.09 -15.42 -0.74
CA HIS A 335 8.55 -14.19 -0.17
C HIS A 335 7.05 -14.02 -0.38
N LEU A 336 6.46 -14.63 -1.41
CA LEU A 336 5.02 -14.57 -1.66
C LEU A 336 4.22 -15.19 -0.50
N ARG A 337 4.78 -16.20 0.17
CA ARG A 337 4.19 -16.84 1.36
C ARG A 337 4.13 -15.93 2.59
N LYS A 338 4.81 -14.77 2.55
CA LYS A 338 4.74 -13.76 3.61
C LYS A 338 3.51 -12.85 3.47
N LEU A 339 2.82 -12.89 2.34
CA LEU A 339 1.60 -12.13 2.12
C LEU A 339 0.40 -12.82 2.78
N GLY A 340 -0.68 -12.05 2.96
CA GLY A 340 -1.95 -12.62 3.38
C GLY A 340 -2.60 -13.42 2.26
N ASP A 341 -3.44 -14.38 2.63
CA ASP A 341 -4.17 -15.30 1.75
C ASP A 341 -4.82 -14.59 0.55
N SER A 342 -5.57 -13.51 0.78
CA SER A 342 -6.21 -12.72 -0.28
C SER A 342 -5.24 -12.17 -1.33
N SER A 343 -4.04 -11.73 -0.93
CA SER A 343 -3.02 -11.26 -1.88
C SER A 343 -2.42 -12.41 -2.69
N ILE A 344 -2.23 -13.58 -2.07
CA ILE A 344 -1.75 -14.78 -2.77
C ILE A 344 -2.77 -15.21 -3.83
N GLU A 345 -4.06 -15.23 -3.48
CA GLU A 345 -5.13 -15.55 -4.42
C GLU A 345 -5.18 -14.58 -5.61
N ARG A 346 -5.01 -13.28 -5.35
CA ARG A 346 -4.94 -12.25 -6.40
C ARG A 346 -3.79 -12.49 -7.38
N TRP A 347 -2.58 -12.76 -6.87
CA TRP A 347 -1.41 -13.04 -7.71
C TRP A 347 -1.55 -14.31 -8.54
N GLU A 348 -2.14 -15.36 -7.96
CA GLU A 348 -2.45 -16.58 -8.70
C GLU A 348 -3.47 -16.32 -9.81
N LEU A 349 -4.47 -15.48 -9.57
CA LEU A 349 -5.44 -15.11 -10.59
C LEU A 349 -4.79 -14.33 -11.75
N TYR A 350 -3.88 -13.39 -11.46
CA TYR A 350 -3.10 -12.68 -12.49
C TYR A 350 -2.27 -13.65 -13.34
N ARG A 351 -1.61 -14.61 -12.68
CA ARG A 351 -0.87 -15.69 -13.33
C ARG A 351 -1.76 -16.51 -14.26
N ARG A 352 -2.95 -16.95 -13.80
CA ARG A 352 -3.88 -17.75 -14.60
C ARG A 352 -4.38 -17.00 -15.83
N TYR A 353 -4.76 -15.74 -15.66
CA TYR A 353 -5.15 -14.87 -16.78
C TYR A 353 -4.01 -14.69 -17.78
N PHE A 354 -2.79 -14.44 -17.31
CA PHE A 354 -1.61 -14.36 -18.16
C PHE A 354 -1.38 -15.64 -18.96
N ALA A 355 -1.34 -16.80 -18.28
CA ALA A 355 -1.14 -18.09 -18.91
C ALA A 355 -2.20 -18.37 -19.98
N PHE A 356 -3.47 -18.13 -19.66
CA PHE A 356 -4.58 -18.30 -20.60
C PHE A 356 -4.42 -17.39 -21.84
N VAL A 357 -4.22 -16.09 -21.65
CA VAL A 357 -4.13 -15.15 -22.79
C VAL A 357 -2.94 -15.48 -23.69
N VAL A 358 -1.77 -15.74 -23.12
CA VAL A 358 -0.57 -16.09 -23.89
C VAL A 358 -0.76 -17.37 -24.69
N GLU A 359 -1.40 -18.39 -24.10
CA GLU A 359 -1.70 -19.64 -24.79
C GLU A 359 -2.59 -19.43 -26.03
N GLN A 360 -3.51 -18.48 -25.99
CA GLN A 360 -4.45 -18.26 -27.09
C GLN A 360 -3.95 -17.31 -28.19
N VAL A 361 -3.05 -16.38 -27.83
CA VAL A 361 -2.50 -15.39 -28.76
C VAL A 361 -1.46 -15.98 -29.71
N ARG A 362 -0.68 -17.01 -29.30
CA ARG A 362 0.30 -17.81 -30.11
C ARG A 362 0.69 -17.20 -31.47
N GLU A 363 1.35 -16.04 -31.43
CA GLU A 363 2.21 -15.57 -32.51
C GLU A 363 3.53 -16.36 -32.46
N GLU A 364 4.22 -16.52 -33.60
CA GLU A 364 5.51 -17.24 -33.69
C GLU A 364 6.56 -16.70 -32.69
N GLN A 365 6.48 -15.42 -32.31
CA GLN A 365 7.36 -14.79 -31.32
C GLN A 365 7.07 -15.22 -29.86
N LEU A 366 5.90 -15.78 -29.56
CA LEU A 366 5.49 -16.19 -28.21
C LEU A 366 5.85 -17.64 -27.88
N GLN A 367 6.39 -18.41 -28.84
CA GLN A 367 6.84 -19.79 -28.63
C GLN A 367 8.03 -19.90 -27.66
N ALA A 368 8.72 -18.79 -27.37
CA ALA A 368 9.83 -18.71 -26.41
C ALA A 368 9.41 -18.26 -24.99
N LEU A 369 8.11 -18.03 -24.73
CA LEU A 369 7.61 -17.78 -23.38
C LEU A 369 7.59 -19.10 -22.59
N SER A 370 8.12 -19.09 -21.37
CA SER A 370 8.45 -20.33 -20.67
C SER A 370 7.20 -21.00 -20.07
N THR A 371 7.19 -22.34 -20.18
CA THR A 371 6.25 -23.25 -19.51
C THR A 371 6.32 -23.19 -17.98
N GLY A 372 7.30 -22.49 -17.40
CA GLY A 372 7.58 -22.45 -15.96
C GLY A 372 6.52 -21.71 -15.14
N ILE A 373 5.97 -20.61 -15.67
CA ILE A 373 4.82 -19.96 -15.02
C ILE A 373 3.60 -20.87 -15.07
N THR A 374 3.42 -21.77 -16.05
CA THR A 374 2.20 -22.59 -16.21
C THR A 374 2.11 -23.77 -15.22
N THR A 375 3.23 -24.21 -14.64
CA THR A 375 3.32 -25.48 -13.89
C THR A 375 3.07 -25.43 -12.37
N ARG A 376 3.17 -24.28 -11.70
CA ARG A 376 3.10 -24.20 -10.23
C ARG A 376 1.78 -23.61 -9.75
N LEU A 377 0.83 -24.45 -9.36
CA LEU A 377 -0.38 -24.00 -8.65
C LEU A 377 -0.04 -23.83 -7.16
N LEU A 378 -0.20 -22.62 -6.65
CA LEU A 378 -0.34 -22.42 -5.21
C LEU A 378 -1.75 -22.88 -4.81
N ILE A 379 -1.86 -23.72 -3.77
CA ILE A 379 -3.16 -24.12 -3.22
C ILE A 379 -3.86 -22.85 -2.75
N LEU A 380 -5.00 -22.54 -3.36
CA LEU A 380 -5.80 -21.37 -3.02
C LEU A 380 -6.63 -21.63 -1.75
N PRO A 381 -6.62 -20.71 -0.77
CA PRO A 381 -7.69 -20.63 0.22
C PRO A 381 -9.05 -20.36 -0.45
N ASN A 382 -10.14 -20.62 0.29
CA ASN A 382 -11.49 -20.63 -0.25
C ASN A 382 -12.16 -19.24 -0.29
N ASP A 383 -11.46 -18.16 0.06
CA ASP A 383 -12.10 -16.89 0.42
C ASP A 383 -12.13 -15.89 -0.76
N LYS A 384 -13.03 -16.15 -1.72
CA LYS A 384 -13.12 -15.50 -3.05
C LYS A 384 -13.77 -14.11 -3.04
N VAL A 385 -13.59 -13.31 -2.01
CA VAL A 385 -14.24 -12.00 -1.91
C VAL A 385 -13.58 -11.00 -2.88
N GLY A 386 -14.33 -10.51 -3.88
CA GLY A 386 -13.87 -9.47 -4.80
C GLY A 386 -13.20 -9.94 -6.11
N PHE A 387 -13.13 -11.25 -6.35
CA PHE A 387 -12.60 -11.83 -7.61
C PHE A 387 -13.58 -12.76 -8.32
N ASN A 388 -14.84 -12.83 -7.85
CA ASN A 388 -15.81 -13.78 -8.38
C ASN A 388 -16.15 -13.49 -9.84
N LEU A 389 -16.16 -12.22 -10.24
CA LEU A 389 -16.40 -11.86 -11.63
C LEU A 389 -15.22 -12.28 -12.50
N ALA A 390 -14.00 -11.97 -12.08
CA ALA A 390 -12.80 -12.37 -12.81
C ALA A 390 -12.67 -13.91 -12.92
N LEU A 391 -13.00 -14.67 -11.89
CA LEU A 391 -13.05 -16.13 -11.97
C LEU A 391 -14.14 -16.63 -12.93
N LEU A 392 -15.34 -16.04 -12.89
CA LEU A 392 -16.43 -16.37 -13.80
C LEU A 392 -16.05 -16.14 -15.26
N VAL A 393 -15.44 -14.99 -15.55
CA VAL A 393 -14.97 -14.62 -16.90
C VAL A 393 -13.91 -15.59 -17.38
N LEU A 394 -12.91 -15.89 -16.55
CA LEU A 394 -11.84 -16.82 -16.92
C LEU A 394 -12.41 -18.21 -17.22
N ASP A 395 -13.29 -18.73 -16.36
CA ASP A 395 -13.90 -20.03 -16.58
C ASP A 395 -14.73 -20.06 -17.87
N VAL A 396 -15.51 -19.01 -18.18
CA VAL A 396 -16.21 -18.91 -19.48
C VAL A 396 -15.24 -18.97 -20.67
N LEU A 397 -14.11 -18.28 -20.59
CA LEU A 397 -13.11 -18.26 -21.66
C LEU A 397 -12.38 -19.61 -21.81
N GLU A 398 -12.01 -20.25 -20.70
CA GLU A 398 -11.40 -21.60 -20.69
C GLU A 398 -12.35 -22.62 -21.35
N LYS A 399 -13.66 -22.53 -21.07
CA LYS A 399 -14.71 -23.39 -21.63
C LYS A 399 -14.96 -23.15 -23.11
N LEU A 400 -14.89 -21.89 -23.55
CA LEU A 400 -14.93 -21.54 -24.97
C LEU A 400 -13.71 -22.07 -25.73
N ALA A 401 -12.52 -22.05 -25.12
CA ALA A 401 -11.29 -22.56 -25.72
C ALA A 401 -11.21 -24.09 -25.76
N ALA A 402 -12.00 -24.80 -24.94
CA ALA A 402 -11.98 -26.25 -24.88
C ALA A 402 -12.45 -26.89 -26.21
N PRO A 403 -11.77 -27.96 -26.69
CA PRO A 403 -12.07 -28.60 -27.97
C PRO A 403 -13.32 -29.49 -27.97
N HIS A 404 -13.93 -29.76 -26.80
CA HIS A 404 -15.11 -30.62 -26.68
C HIS A 404 -16.41 -29.83 -26.72
N VAL A 405 -17.50 -30.50 -27.13
CA VAL A 405 -18.88 -29.99 -27.11
C VAL A 405 -19.36 -29.89 -25.66
N GLU A 406 -18.82 -28.92 -24.93
CA GLU A 406 -19.42 -28.48 -23.67
C GLU A 406 -20.71 -27.72 -23.96
N ASP A 407 -21.72 -27.93 -23.11
CA ASP A 407 -22.97 -27.18 -23.17
C ASP A 407 -22.72 -25.72 -22.76
N LEU A 408 -22.58 -24.86 -23.77
CA LEU A 408 -22.44 -23.41 -23.59
C LEU A 408 -23.70 -22.80 -22.98
N ALA A 409 -24.87 -23.45 -23.06
CA ALA A 409 -26.11 -22.94 -22.50
C ALA A 409 -26.09 -22.92 -20.97
N LEU A 410 -25.47 -23.92 -20.32
CA LEU A 410 -25.29 -23.94 -18.87
C LEU A 410 -24.42 -22.75 -18.39
N HIS A 411 -23.36 -22.44 -19.14
CA HIS A 411 -22.48 -21.31 -18.86
C HIS A 411 -23.19 -19.97 -19.09
N ALA A 412 -23.99 -19.86 -20.16
CA ALA A 412 -24.83 -18.69 -20.40
C ALA A 412 -25.80 -18.43 -19.25
N GLU A 413 -26.40 -19.47 -18.70
CA GLU A 413 -27.31 -19.35 -17.55
C GLU A 413 -26.58 -18.90 -16.28
N ARG A 414 -25.36 -19.40 -16.05
CA ARG A 414 -24.53 -18.94 -14.92
C ARG A 414 -24.18 -17.45 -15.05
N VAL A 415 -23.82 -16.98 -16.25
CA VAL A 415 -23.54 -15.57 -16.52
C VAL A 415 -24.78 -14.70 -16.30
N ARG A 416 -25.97 -15.14 -16.75
CA ARG A 416 -27.24 -14.43 -16.49
C ARG A 416 -27.53 -14.29 -14.99
N LYS A 417 -27.42 -15.39 -14.24
CA LYS A 417 -27.64 -15.40 -12.78
C LYS A 417 -26.66 -14.50 -12.04
N TYR A 418 -25.39 -14.51 -12.43
CA TYR A 418 -24.39 -13.64 -11.80
C TYR A 418 -24.69 -12.16 -12.07
N THR A 419 -25.00 -11.82 -13.33
CA THR A 419 -25.31 -10.45 -13.75
C THR A 419 -26.49 -9.87 -12.97
N SER A 420 -27.60 -10.61 -12.87
CA SER A 420 -28.81 -10.14 -12.18
C SER A 420 -28.64 -10.04 -10.67
N LYS A 421 -27.87 -10.95 -10.06
CA LYS A 421 -27.66 -11.01 -8.62
C LYS A 421 -26.64 -9.98 -8.12
N HIS A 422 -25.54 -9.79 -8.84
CA HIS A 422 -24.35 -9.10 -8.32
C HIS A 422 -24.02 -7.78 -9.02
N LEU A 423 -24.46 -7.53 -10.26
CA LEU A 423 -24.08 -6.33 -11.03
C LEU A 423 -25.20 -5.29 -11.06
N LYS A 424 -25.44 -4.62 -9.93
CA LYS A 424 -26.46 -3.56 -9.77
C LYS A 424 -25.85 -2.16 -9.67
N GLY A 425 -26.60 -1.15 -10.11
CA GLY A 425 -26.17 0.27 -10.08
C GLY A 425 -25.28 0.69 -11.25
N GLU A 426 -24.93 1.97 -11.27
CA GLU A 426 -24.16 2.62 -12.34
C GLU A 426 -22.70 2.11 -12.39
N LYS A 427 -22.05 1.95 -11.22
CA LYS A 427 -20.66 1.46 -11.15
C LYS A 427 -20.47 0.04 -11.70
N ALA A 428 -21.55 -0.75 -11.81
CA ALA A 428 -21.52 -2.09 -12.39
C ALA A 428 -21.86 -2.11 -13.89
N GLU A 429 -22.02 -0.95 -14.55
CA GLU A 429 -22.38 -0.88 -15.96
C GLU A 429 -21.34 -1.52 -16.87
N ARG A 430 -20.05 -1.17 -16.71
CA ARG A 430 -18.96 -1.71 -17.52
C ARG A 430 -18.87 -3.24 -17.48
N PRO A 431 -18.80 -3.91 -16.31
CA PRO A 431 -18.82 -5.38 -16.26
C PRO A 431 -20.14 -5.97 -16.75
N ARG A 432 -21.28 -5.28 -16.58
CA ARG A 432 -22.58 -5.74 -17.12
C ARG A 432 -22.58 -5.73 -18.65
N LEU A 433 -22.04 -4.69 -19.28
CA LEU A 433 -21.87 -4.62 -20.74
C LEU A 433 -20.98 -5.77 -21.24
N PHE A 434 -19.88 -6.05 -20.55
CA PHE A 434 -19.01 -7.16 -20.92
C PHE A 434 -19.67 -8.53 -20.74
N LEU A 435 -20.39 -8.77 -19.64
CA LEU A 435 -21.13 -10.03 -19.48
C LEU A 435 -22.22 -10.21 -20.55
N ARG A 436 -22.85 -9.12 -21.02
CA ARG A 436 -23.78 -9.17 -22.16
C ARG A 436 -23.07 -9.56 -23.46
N LEU A 437 -21.86 -9.06 -23.69
CA LEU A 437 -21.03 -9.49 -24.81
C LEU A 437 -20.70 -10.99 -24.71
N LEU A 438 -20.26 -11.48 -23.54
CA LEU A 438 -20.01 -12.92 -23.34
C LEU A 438 -21.26 -13.78 -23.60
N LEU A 439 -22.44 -13.31 -23.21
CA LEU A 439 -23.69 -14.02 -23.52
C LEU A 439 -23.95 -14.16 -25.02
N LEU A 440 -23.54 -13.19 -25.85
CA LEU A 440 -23.64 -13.32 -27.31
C LEU A 440 -22.75 -14.47 -27.80
N VAL A 441 -21.50 -14.53 -27.36
CA VAL A 441 -20.56 -15.59 -27.73
C VAL A 441 -21.01 -16.97 -27.24
N LEU A 442 -21.74 -17.04 -26.13
CA LEU A 442 -22.25 -18.32 -25.60
C LEU A 442 -23.56 -18.79 -26.25
N THR A 443 -24.26 -17.94 -27.03
CA THR A 443 -25.62 -18.25 -27.51
C THR A 443 -25.83 -18.03 -29.01
N LYS A 444 -24.86 -17.44 -29.70
CA LYS A 444 -24.95 -17.07 -31.11
C LYS A 444 -23.74 -17.58 -31.89
N SER A 445 -23.85 -17.57 -33.21
CA SER A 445 -22.71 -17.82 -34.10
C SER A 445 -21.66 -16.70 -33.97
N SER A 446 -20.41 -16.96 -34.35
CA SER A 446 -19.34 -15.96 -34.31
C SER A 446 -19.65 -14.73 -35.17
N ILE A 447 -20.33 -14.90 -36.30
CA ILE A 447 -20.76 -13.81 -37.18
C ILE A 447 -21.83 -12.96 -36.48
N ASP A 448 -22.89 -13.61 -35.97
CA ASP A 448 -24.00 -12.91 -35.31
C ASP A 448 -23.53 -12.20 -34.03
N ALA A 449 -22.66 -12.84 -33.26
CA ALA A 449 -22.07 -12.27 -32.06
C ALA A 449 -21.26 -11.01 -32.37
N ARG A 450 -20.48 -10.98 -33.48
CA ARG A 450 -19.77 -9.76 -33.91
C ARG A 450 -20.73 -8.64 -34.29
N VAL A 451 -21.75 -8.95 -35.09
CA VAL A 451 -22.72 -7.95 -35.58
C VAL A 451 -23.49 -7.34 -34.40
N GLN A 452 -24.08 -8.19 -33.55
CA GLN A 452 -24.89 -7.75 -32.40
C GLN A 452 -24.04 -7.16 -31.27
N GLY A 453 -22.78 -7.59 -31.16
CA GLY A 453 -21.84 -7.11 -30.15
C GLY A 453 -21.28 -5.71 -30.45
N LYS A 454 -21.35 -5.24 -31.70
CA LYS A 454 -20.74 -3.97 -32.13
C LYS A 454 -21.18 -2.78 -31.27
N GLU A 455 -22.49 -2.58 -31.10
CA GLU A 455 -23.01 -1.47 -30.30
C GLU A 455 -22.67 -1.61 -28.81
N LEU A 456 -22.68 -2.84 -28.29
CA LEU A 456 -22.32 -3.10 -26.90
C LEU A 456 -20.83 -2.85 -26.63
N LEU A 457 -19.96 -3.17 -27.59
CA LEU A 457 -18.53 -2.92 -27.53
C LEU A 457 -18.23 -1.41 -27.57
N GLU A 458 -18.89 -0.65 -28.43
CA GLU A 458 -18.71 0.81 -28.46
C GLU A 458 -19.19 1.48 -27.17
N LYS A 459 -20.32 1.01 -26.61
CA LYS A 459 -20.76 1.45 -25.27
C LYS A 459 -19.72 1.09 -24.20
N LEU A 460 -19.22 -0.15 -24.21
CA LEU A 460 -18.21 -0.62 -23.26
C LEU A 460 -16.95 0.27 -23.30
N LYS A 461 -16.43 0.57 -24.50
CA LYS A 461 -15.25 1.44 -24.70
C LYS A 461 -15.45 2.84 -24.11
N ALA A 462 -16.65 3.39 -24.28
CA ALA A 462 -17.04 4.71 -23.79
C ALA A 462 -17.32 4.72 -22.28
N THR A 463 -17.69 3.59 -21.67
CA THR A 463 -17.88 3.49 -20.23
C THR A 463 -16.52 3.56 -19.51
N PRO A 464 -16.34 4.51 -18.57
CA PRO A 464 -15.10 4.61 -17.80
C PRO A 464 -14.89 3.37 -16.92
N LEU A 465 -13.64 3.13 -16.51
CA LEU A 465 -13.35 2.13 -15.48
C LEU A 465 -14.04 2.55 -14.17
N PRO A 466 -14.71 1.63 -13.47
CA PRO A 466 -15.37 1.98 -12.22
C PRO A 466 -14.32 2.37 -11.17
N GLY A 467 -14.57 3.44 -10.41
CA GLY A 467 -13.67 3.85 -9.32
C GLY A 467 -13.64 2.86 -8.15
N ASP A 468 -12.72 3.05 -7.20
CA ASP A 468 -12.39 2.19 -6.04
C ASP A 468 -13.55 1.64 -5.21
N ALA A 469 -14.72 2.28 -5.26
CA ALA A 469 -15.94 1.76 -4.66
C ALA A 469 -16.44 0.45 -5.32
N PHE A 470 -15.88 0.07 -6.47
CA PHE A 470 -16.12 -1.20 -7.14
C PHE A 470 -14.88 -2.08 -6.99
N THR A 471 -14.98 -3.13 -6.18
CA THR A 471 -13.84 -3.95 -5.75
C THR A 471 -13.27 -4.90 -6.80
N GLU A 472 -13.94 -5.06 -7.95
CA GLU A 472 -13.50 -6.02 -8.97
C GLU A 472 -12.52 -5.35 -9.95
N VAL A 473 -11.32 -5.93 -10.06
CA VAL A 473 -10.24 -5.44 -10.93
C VAL A 473 -10.32 -6.09 -12.30
N GLU A 474 -10.30 -5.29 -13.38
CA GLU A 474 -10.13 -5.78 -14.74
C GLU A 474 -8.66 -6.21 -14.96
N ILE A 475 -8.39 -7.52 -14.89
CA ILE A 475 -7.04 -8.07 -15.04
C ILE A 475 -6.53 -7.91 -16.47
N VAL A 476 -7.42 -8.15 -17.43
CA VAL A 476 -7.22 -7.92 -18.86
C VAL A 476 -8.39 -7.06 -19.32
N PRO A 477 -8.15 -6.01 -20.14
CA PRO A 477 -9.24 -5.17 -20.64
C PRO A 477 -10.35 -6.00 -21.27
N TYR A 478 -11.60 -5.70 -20.94
CA TYR A 478 -12.76 -6.40 -21.48
C TYR A 478 -12.85 -6.33 -23.01
N GLU A 479 -12.37 -5.24 -23.61
CA GLU A 479 -12.23 -5.09 -25.06
C GLU A 479 -11.29 -6.15 -25.64
N HIS A 480 -10.18 -6.45 -24.96
CA HIS A 480 -9.23 -7.47 -25.38
C HIS A 480 -9.82 -8.87 -25.22
N LEU A 481 -10.48 -9.12 -24.09
CA LEU A 481 -11.13 -10.41 -23.83
C LEU A 481 -12.29 -10.67 -24.78
N TRP A 482 -13.03 -9.63 -25.19
CA TRP A 482 -14.08 -9.74 -26.20
C TRP A 482 -13.53 -10.23 -27.54
N GLU A 483 -12.48 -9.59 -28.06
CA GLU A 483 -11.88 -10.01 -29.32
C GLU A 483 -11.35 -11.45 -29.24
N LEU A 484 -10.74 -11.80 -28.11
CA LEU A 484 -10.29 -13.16 -27.85
C LEU A 484 -11.47 -14.15 -27.83
N ALA A 485 -12.54 -13.85 -27.10
CA ALA A 485 -13.72 -14.72 -26.98
C ALA A 485 -14.35 -15.03 -28.35
N VAL A 486 -14.46 -14.02 -29.21
CA VAL A 486 -15.00 -14.20 -30.56
C VAL A 486 -14.05 -15.02 -31.45
N GLN A 487 -12.74 -14.83 -31.32
CA GLN A 487 -11.76 -15.66 -32.03
C GLN A 487 -11.85 -17.12 -31.59
N LEU A 488 -11.99 -17.39 -30.29
CA LEU A 488 -12.16 -18.74 -29.75
C LEU A 488 -13.43 -19.41 -30.30
N LEU A 489 -14.55 -18.70 -30.29
CA LEU A 489 -15.80 -19.20 -30.87
C LEU A 489 -15.65 -19.52 -32.36
N LYS A 490 -15.00 -18.64 -33.13
CA LYS A 490 -14.75 -18.89 -34.56
C LYS A 490 -13.88 -20.14 -34.78
N ARG A 491 -12.83 -20.35 -33.98
CA ARG A 491 -11.98 -21.56 -34.05
C ARG A 491 -12.80 -22.81 -33.72
N ARG A 492 -13.66 -22.74 -32.70
CA ARG A 492 -14.56 -23.83 -32.30
C ARG A 492 -15.55 -24.19 -33.41
N GLU A 493 -16.18 -23.21 -34.03
CA GLU A 493 -17.09 -23.40 -35.16
C GLU A 493 -16.40 -24.00 -36.39
N GLN A 494 -15.09 -23.85 -36.54
CA GLN A 494 -14.31 -24.48 -37.63
C GLN A 494 -13.91 -25.92 -37.33
N LEU A 495 -13.95 -26.34 -36.06
CA LEU A 495 -13.62 -27.70 -35.62
C LEU A 495 -14.86 -28.62 -35.56
N LEU A 496 -16.05 -28.03 -35.56
CA LEU A 496 -17.36 -28.70 -35.67
C LEU A 496 -17.77 -28.78 -37.15
#